data_AF-J4GP67-F1
#
_entry.id   AF-J4GP67-F1
#
_cell.length_a   1.000
_cell.length_b   1.000
_cell.length_c   1.000
_cell.angle_alpha   90.00
_cell.angle_beta   90.00
_cell.angle_gamma   90.00
#
_symmetry.space_group_name_H-M   'P 1'
#
loop_
_entity.id
_entity.type
_entity.pdbx_description
1 polymer ?
#
loop_
_entity_poly.entity_id
_entity_poly.type
_entity_poly.pdbx_seq_one_letter_code
_entity_poly.pdbx_strand_id
1 'polypeptide(L)'
;MRDSAVVYSASLSALQNTTVDIAVSATPCKFRLIDCTRFLDHDTLTIHEFPYLPTYEYATISYVWRGLGVDPNNTSGASYGTFTIKGATNGDPISIDVLRHACVAAVQGNAKFIWLDGLCILQSDAYDKAWQIRRMYHIYRSSALCIVLPGGMRRLARVDEETTWIRRSWTLQEVLAPKMARVLFAWTYGKILFTATVDSRFNYEEVIPGQSAACSLEDALSANSGSYLELEAERKYFECFSITLFGREKSYVSTLLAVLNGGGLENAGSIQAAWQCSLIRTCTYPVDAVFSIMGLFGVHLDPLHFKPDDRRGATIALAAEILRNGGRADWLAAALDLPPERGVSALPALPRINPIGDATLVTEKGERPVADILPWVGLGWVDGIPSGKMDDKGRFIFSSPAAPLTPIGRRKSGRIENDRKTMYDDTGKLQVIATNGTIWRIHIGADKTHRKTRRSFIAFIGTLTHYTSAVFGDFFDPHPHRAILVEEHEDGKFHRTSSFILGMEFAPYIERCKLYEICLAGLA
;
A
#
# COMPACT_ATOMS: atom_id res chain seq x y z
N MET A 1 10.66 -4.91 -36.24
CA MET A 1 9.71 -3.93 -35.66
C MET A 1 8.39 -4.66 -35.53
N ARG A 2 8.02 -5.12 -34.33
CA ARG A 2 7.04 -6.20 -34.14
C ARG A 2 5.64 -5.61 -33.88
N ASP A 3 4.73 -5.85 -34.82
CA ASP A 3 3.25 -5.87 -34.73
C ASP A 3 2.56 -4.88 -33.76
N SER A 4 2.73 -3.57 -33.99
CA SER A 4 1.85 -2.56 -33.39
C SER A 4 0.97 -1.90 -34.45
N ALA A 5 -0.25 -1.52 -34.08
CA ALA A 5 -1.20 -0.82 -34.95
C ALA A 5 -1.56 0.53 -34.35
N VAL A 6 -1.52 1.61 -35.14
CA VAL A 6 -1.98 2.93 -34.68
C VAL A 6 -3.50 2.93 -34.60
N VAL A 7 -4.03 3.17 -33.40
CA VAL A 7 -5.48 3.24 -33.16
C VAL A 7 -5.96 4.68 -32.96
N TYR A 8 -5.08 5.62 -32.62
CA TYR A 8 -5.44 7.03 -32.51
C TYR A 8 -4.25 7.91 -32.90
N SER A 9 -4.53 9.01 -33.60
CA SER A 9 -3.53 10.00 -33.99
C SER A 9 -4.19 11.37 -34.17
N ALA A 10 -3.70 12.39 -33.46
CA ALA A 10 -4.13 13.77 -33.62
C ALA A 10 -2.99 14.75 -33.29
N SER A 11 -2.91 15.90 -33.96
CA SER A 11 -1.94 16.94 -33.62
C SER A 11 -2.27 17.57 -32.25
N LEU A 12 -1.26 18.00 -31.50
CA LEU A 12 -1.47 18.60 -30.17
C LEU A 12 -2.36 19.85 -30.24
N SER A 13 -2.22 20.65 -31.31
CA SER A 13 -3.07 21.82 -31.57
C SER A 13 -4.56 21.46 -31.76
N ALA A 14 -4.85 20.27 -32.30
CA ALA A 14 -6.22 19.81 -32.52
C ALA A 14 -6.84 19.19 -31.26
N LEU A 15 -6.06 18.91 -30.20
CA LEU A 15 -6.54 18.30 -28.97
C LEU A 15 -7.17 19.31 -28.01
N GLN A 16 -6.82 20.59 -28.11
CA GLN A 16 -7.22 21.60 -27.12
C GLN A 16 -8.74 21.67 -26.97
N ASN A 17 -9.23 21.48 -25.74
CA ASN A 17 -10.65 21.46 -25.38
C ASN A 17 -11.49 20.40 -26.10
N THR A 18 -10.86 19.32 -26.57
CA THR A 18 -11.55 18.17 -27.17
C THR A 18 -11.72 17.01 -26.20
N THR A 19 -12.48 16.00 -26.63
CA THR A 19 -12.59 14.72 -25.95
C THR A 19 -11.99 13.64 -26.84
N VAL A 20 -10.94 12.99 -26.36
CA VAL A 20 -10.30 11.84 -27.00
C VAL A 20 -11.19 10.61 -26.81
N ASP A 21 -11.49 9.92 -27.91
CA ASP A 21 -12.23 8.66 -27.93
C ASP A 21 -11.49 7.63 -28.77
N ILE A 22 -10.88 6.65 -28.10
CA ILE A 22 -10.17 5.55 -28.77
C ILE A 22 -11.05 4.32 -28.99
N ALA A 23 -12.27 4.28 -28.44
CA ALA A 23 -13.14 3.12 -28.55
C ALA A 23 -13.68 2.92 -29.98
N VAL A 24 -13.60 3.96 -30.81
CA VAL A 24 -14.03 3.93 -32.23
C VAL A 24 -13.15 3.03 -33.09
N SER A 25 -11.88 2.87 -32.71
CA SER A 25 -10.84 2.24 -33.56
C SER A 25 -10.03 1.17 -32.85
N ALA A 26 -10.02 1.15 -31.51
CA ALA A 26 -9.20 0.21 -30.76
C ALA A 26 -9.94 -1.09 -30.40
N THR A 27 -9.21 -2.19 -30.32
CA THR A 27 -9.76 -3.54 -30.10
C THR A 27 -9.77 -3.90 -28.60
N PRO A 28 -10.90 -4.24 -27.97
CA PRO A 28 -10.92 -4.64 -26.56
C PRO A 28 -9.90 -5.74 -26.23
N CYS A 29 -9.38 -5.71 -25.00
CA CYS A 29 -8.41 -6.66 -24.45
C CYS A 29 -7.07 -6.68 -25.18
N LYS A 30 -6.56 -5.48 -25.49
CA LYS A 30 -5.22 -5.24 -26.06
C LYS A 30 -4.44 -4.24 -25.21
N PHE A 31 -3.12 -4.27 -25.33
CA PHE A 31 -2.27 -3.27 -24.68
C PHE A 31 -2.16 -2.05 -25.57
N ARG A 32 -2.17 -0.86 -24.96
CA ARG A 32 -2.05 0.41 -25.69
C ARG A 32 -1.01 1.28 -25.04
N LEU A 33 -0.24 1.99 -25.86
CA LEU A 33 0.81 2.86 -25.38
C LEU A 33 0.90 4.12 -26.25
N ILE A 34 1.16 5.25 -25.60
CA ILE A 34 1.38 6.56 -26.22
C ILE A 34 2.81 6.63 -26.73
N ASP A 35 3.01 7.08 -27.98
CA ASP A 35 4.33 7.22 -28.61
C ASP A 35 5.00 8.55 -28.22
N CYS A 36 6.07 8.48 -27.42
CA CYS A 36 6.75 9.68 -26.94
C CYS A 36 7.52 10.40 -28.06
N THR A 37 8.09 9.67 -29.01
CA THR A 37 8.81 10.26 -30.14
C THR A 37 7.85 11.06 -31.03
N ARG A 38 6.68 10.50 -31.34
CA ARG A 38 5.63 11.24 -32.07
C ARG A 38 5.12 12.44 -31.30
N PHE A 39 5.00 12.33 -29.98
CA PHE A 39 4.53 13.41 -29.13
C PHE A 39 5.53 14.59 -29.08
N LEU A 40 6.83 14.30 -28.95
CA LEU A 40 7.88 15.31 -28.77
C LEU A 40 8.38 15.91 -30.08
N ASP A 41 8.60 15.09 -31.11
CA ASP A 41 9.28 15.49 -32.34
C ASP A 41 8.31 15.89 -33.46
N HIS A 42 7.05 15.46 -33.36
CA HIS A 42 6.02 15.67 -34.38
C HIS A 42 4.75 16.33 -33.84
N ASP A 43 4.75 16.78 -32.59
CA ASP A 43 3.60 17.36 -31.90
C ASP A 43 2.30 16.61 -32.21
N THR A 44 2.34 15.27 -32.08
CA THR A 44 1.21 14.38 -32.37
C THR A 44 1.00 13.38 -31.25
N LEU A 45 -0.20 13.36 -30.66
CA LEU A 45 -0.61 12.27 -29.77
C LEU A 45 -0.94 11.04 -30.63
N THR A 46 -0.03 10.05 -30.63
CA THR A 46 -0.22 8.77 -31.31
C THR A 46 -0.34 7.66 -30.27
N ILE A 47 -1.38 6.82 -30.39
CA ILE A 47 -1.58 5.65 -29.52
C ILE A 47 -1.48 4.40 -30.39
N HIS A 48 -0.56 3.52 -30.01
CA HIS A 48 -0.36 2.21 -30.62
C HIS A 48 -1.03 1.13 -29.80
N GLU A 49 -1.61 0.16 -30.47
CA GLU A 49 -2.15 -1.07 -29.92
C GLU A 49 -1.19 -2.23 -30.18
N PHE A 50 -1.00 -3.08 -29.16
CA PHE A 50 -0.09 -4.21 -29.18
C PHE A 50 -0.78 -5.50 -28.74
N PRO A 51 -0.46 -6.64 -29.37
CA PRO A 51 -0.92 -7.96 -28.91
C PRO A 51 -0.24 -8.38 -27.59
N TYR A 52 0.99 -7.93 -27.36
CA TYR A 52 1.80 -8.23 -26.18
C TYR A 52 2.53 -6.96 -25.72
N LEU A 53 2.82 -6.84 -24.42
CA LEU A 53 3.58 -5.70 -23.91
C LEU A 53 5.00 -5.69 -24.47
N PRO A 54 5.48 -4.56 -25.04
CA PRO A 54 6.88 -4.41 -25.42
C PRO A 54 7.72 -4.18 -24.16
N THR A 55 8.18 -5.27 -23.54
CA THR A 55 8.82 -5.28 -22.22
C THR A 55 10.02 -4.31 -22.17
N TYR A 56 10.03 -3.45 -21.15
CA TYR A 56 11.06 -2.42 -20.92
C TYR A 56 11.21 -1.37 -22.03
N GLU A 57 10.26 -1.26 -22.96
CA GLU A 57 10.25 -0.20 -23.99
C GLU A 57 9.27 0.94 -23.66
N TYR A 58 8.58 0.88 -22.52
CA TYR A 58 7.61 1.88 -22.10
C TYR A 58 7.74 2.24 -20.61
N ALA A 59 7.29 3.44 -20.26
CA ALA A 59 7.09 3.89 -18.90
C ALA A 59 5.61 3.80 -18.52
N THR A 60 5.31 3.61 -17.24
CA THR A 60 3.94 3.74 -16.71
C THR A 60 3.77 5.05 -15.98
N ILE A 61 2.59 5.65 -16.02
CA ILE A 61 2.26 6.81 -15.19
C ILE A 61 1.50 6.36 -13.95
N SER A 62 1.90 6.87 -12.78
CA SER A 62 1.15 6.78 -11.53
C SER A 62 0.69 8.18 -11.14
N TYR A 63 -0.62 8.40 -11.09
CA TYR A 63 -1.18 9.74 -10.84
C TYR A 63 -2.52 9.67 -10.13
N VAL A 64 -2.96 10.82 -9.62
CA VAL A 64 -4.30 10.98 -9.05
C VAL A 64 -5.27 11.46 -10.13
N TRP A 65 -6.37 10.74 -10.32
CA TRP A 65 -7.41 11.12 -11.28
C TRP A 65 -8.01 12.50 -10.98
N ARG A 66 -8.14 12.85 -9.70
CA ARG A 66 -8.46 14.22 -9.25
C ARG A 66 -7.30 14.75 -8.42
N GLY A 67 -6.52 15.61 -9.03
CA GLY A 67 -5.27 16.12 -8.47
C GLY A 67 -5.38 17.56 -8.02
N LEU A 68 -4.23 18.23 -8.07
CA LEU A 68 -4.17 19.67 -7.86
C LEU A 68 -4.90 20.37 -9.01
N GLY A 69 -5.77 21.31 -8.65
CA GLY A 69 -6.45 22.17 -9.60
C GLY A 69 -5.50 23.11 -10.34
N VAL A 70 -6.05 23.93 -11.23
CA VAL A 70 -5.31 25.02 -11.88
C VAL A 70 -4.73 25.94 -10.80
N ASP A 71 -3.46 26.31 -10.93
CA ASP A 71 -2.82 27.27 -10.03
C ASP A 71 -3.43 28.66 -10.26
N PRO A 72 -4.12 29.25 -9.28
CA PRO A 72 -4.74 30.57 -9.43
C PRO A 72 -3.70 31.67 -9.71
N ASN A 73 -2.46 31.47 -9.27
CA ASN A 73 -1.37 32.44 -9.38
C ASN A 73 -0.53 32.26 -10.65
N ASN A 74 -0.79 31.21 -11.44
CA ASN A 74 -0.06 30.91 -12.67
C ASN A 74 -1.02 30.44 -13.78
N THR A 75 -1.84 31.35 -14.27
CA THR A 75 -2.78 31.12 -15.40
C THR A 75 -2.11 31.13 -16.78
N SER A 76 -0.83 31.50 -16.84
CA SER A 76 -0.02 31.65 -18.06
C SER A 76 0.75 30.39 -18.50
N GLY A 77 0.61 29.26 -17.78
CA GLY A 77 1.53 28.11 -17.90
C GLY A 77 1.16 26.96 -18.84
N ALA A 78 -0.04 26.94 -19.43
CA ALA A 78 -0.46 25.86 -20.34
C ALA A 78 -0.32 26.29 -21.80
N SER A 79 0.84 26.04 -22.41
CA SER A 79 1.12 26.45 -23.79
C SER A 79 0.22 25.73 -24.81
N TYR A 80 -0.16 24.48 -24.50
CA TYR A 80 -0.94 23.64 -25.41
C TYR A 80 -2.39 23.38 -24.93
N GLY A 81 -2.73 23.74 -23.69
CA GLY A 81 -4.05 23.53 -23.11
C GLY A 81 -4.32 22.09 -22.66
N THR A 82 -5.60 21.71 -22.58
CA THR A 82 -6.03 20.43 -22.00
C THR A 82 -7.07 19.70 -22.86
N PHE A 83 -7.17 18.38 -22.73
CA PHE A 83 -8.22 17.56 -23.33
C PHE A 83 -8.83 16.58 -22.33
N THR A 84 -10.03 16.08 -22.59
CA THR A 84 -10.71 15.05 -21.79
C THR A 84 -10.67 13.69 -22.49
N ILE A 85 -11.02 12.64 -21.77
CA ILE A 85 -11.12 11.28 -22.32
C ILE A 85 -12.55 10.78 -22.17
N LYS A 86 -13.12 10.24 -23.24
CA LYS A 86 -14.46 9.65 -23.21
C LYS A 86 -14.50 8.46 -22.25
N GLY A 87 -15.47 8.46 -21.34
CA GLY A 87 -15.64 7.41 -20.32
C GLY A 87 -14.83 7.63 -19.03
N ALA A 88 -13.85 8.54 -19.01
CA ALA A 88 -13.07 8.88 -17.81
C ALA A 88 -13.65 10.12 -17.07
N THR A 89 -14.97 10.22 -16.94
CA THR A 89 -15.67 11.43 -16.46
C THR A 89 -15.34 11.83 -15.02
N ASN A 90 -14.76 10.91 -14.24
CA ASN A 90 -14.37 11.17 -12.86
C ASN A 90 -12.96 11.77 -12.73
N GLY A 91 -12.16 11.74 -13.80
CA GLY A 91 -10.82 12.31 -13.83
C GLY A 91 -10.78 13.75 -14.30
N ASP A 92 -9.72 14.44 -13.93
CA ASP A 92 -9.38 15.75 -14.47
C ASP A 92 -8.98 15.64 -15.95
N PRO A 93 -9.27 16.67 -16.76
CA PRO A 93 -8.65 16.82 -18.08
C PRO A 93 -7.12 16.73 -18.00
N ILE A 94 -6.52 16.17 -19.05
CA ILE A 94 -5.08 16.00 -19.19
C ILE A 94 -4.48 17.27 -19.75
N SER A 95 -3.49 17.83 -19.06
CA SER A 95 -2.63 18.88 -19.60
C SER A 95 -1.65 18.28 -20.61
N ILE A 96 -1.64 18.87 -21.81
CA ILE A 96 -0.72 18.47 -22.88
C ILE A 96 0.72 18.76 -22.45
N ASP A 97 0.95 19.86 -21.73
CA ASP A 97 2.26 20.19 -21.16
C ASP A 97 2.70 19.11 -20.17
N VAL A 98 1.87 18.73 -19.18
CA VAL A 98 2.24 17.67 -18.22
C VAL A 98 2.57 16.35 -18.93
N LEU A 99 1.80 15.98 -19.96
CA LEU A 99 2.09 14.79 -20.76
C LEU A 99 3.41 14.94 -21.54
N ARG A 100 3.77 16.16 -22.00
CA ARG A 100 5.08 16.46 -22.60
C ARG A 100 6.21 16.22 -21.61
N HIS A 101 6.11 16.74 -20.39
CA HIS A 101 7.10 16.53 -19.34
C HIS A 101 7.26 15.04 -19.01
N ALA A 102 6.15 14.29 -18.94
CA ALA A 102 6.20 12.85 -18.76
C ALA A 102 6.88 12.12 -19.93
N CYS A 103 6.62 12.53 -21.19
CA CYS A 103 7.30 11.99 -22.37
C CYS A 103 8.82 12.23 -22.33
N VAL A 104 9.25 13.45 -21.95
CA VAL A 104 10.69 13.75 -21.79
C VAL A 104 11.32 12.86 -20.71
N ALA A 105 10.67 12.75 -19.54
CA ALA A 105 11.15 11.89 -18.45
C ALA A 105 11.20 10.41 -18.86
N ALA A 106 10.24 9.93 -19.66
CA ALA A 106 10.22 8.56 -20.18
C ALA A 106 11.39 8.32 -21.13
N VAL A 107 11.65 9.23 -22.09
CA VAL A 107 12.76 9.12 -23.04
C VAL A 107 14.11 9.16 -22.31
N GLN A 108 14.27 10.03 -21.31
CA GLN A 108 15.46 10.05 -20.43
C GLN A 108 15.64 8.72 -19.67
N GLY A 109 14.54 8.03 -19.34
CA GLY A 109 14.51 6.69 -18.77
C GLY A 109 14.62 5.55 -19.79
N ASN A 110 14.99 5.84 -21.05
CA ASN A 110 15.06 4.88 -22.16
C ASN A 110 13.73 4.19 -22.53
N ALA A 111 12.59 4.81 -22.20
CA ALA A 111 11.27 4.36 -22.63
C ALA A 111 10.80 5.15 -23.86
N LYS A 112 10.37 4.44 -24.90
CA LYS A 112 9.84 5.03 -26.14
C LYS A 112 8.35 5.33 -26.07
N PHE A 113 7.65 4.62 -25.20
CA PHE A 113 6.21 4.76 -25.04
C PHE A 113 5.82 5.04 -23.59
N ILE A 114 4.59 5.51 -23.39
CA ILE A 114 3.98 5.67 -22.07
C ILE A 114 2.65 4.90 -22.00
N TRP A 115 2.43 4.21 -20.88
CA TRP A 115 1.13 3.72 -20.46
C TRP A 115 0.50 4.68 -19.44
N LEU A 116 -0.66 5.22 -19.79
CA LEU A 116 -1.48 6.08 -18.93
C LEU A 116 -2.88 5.47 -18.89
N ASP A 117 -3.33 4.97 -17.74
CA ASP A 117 -4.58 4.21 -17.61
C ASP A 117 -5.79 4.91 -18.28
N GLY A 118 -5.93 6.23 -18.08
CA GLY A 118 -6.96 7.05 -18.70
C GLY A 118 -7.01 6.91 -20.22
N LEU A 119 -5.87 6.89 -20.92
CA LEU A 119 -5.77 6.82 -22.38
C LEU A 119 -5.53 5.41 -22.93
N CYS A 120 -5.00 4.49 -22.13
CA CYS A 120 -4.57 3.18 -22.59
C CYS A 120 -5.58 2.06 -22.29
N ILE A 121 -6.58 2.34 -21.47
CA ILE A 121 -7.72 1.45 -21.18
C ILE A 121 -8.96 1.98 -21.90
N LEU A 122 -9.80 1.09 -22.43
CA LEU A 122 -11.12 1.47 -22.95
C LEU A 122 -12.05 1.80 -21.78
N GLN A 123 -12.08 3.08 -21.40
CA GLN A 123 -12.78 3.56 -20.20
C GLN A 123 -14.30 3.32 -20.23
N SER A 124 -14.90 3.18 -21.41
CA SER A 124 -16.32 2.87 -21.60
C SER A 124 -16.63 1.38 -21.70
N ASP A 125 -15.63 0.49 -21.69
CA ASP A 125 -15.80 -0.96 -21.84
C ASP A 125 -15.49 -1.68 -20.51
N ALA A 126 -16.51 -2.31 -19.92
CA ALA A 126 -16.36 -3.01 -18.64
C ALA A 126 -15.49 -4.28 -18.74
N TYR A 127 -15.50 -4.96 -19.89
CA TYR A 127 -14.74 -6.18 -20.11
C TYR A 127 -13.25 -5.86 -20.34
N ASP A 128 -12.93 -4.82 -21.12
CA ASP A 128 -11.56 -4.31 -21.26
C ASP A 128 -11.01 -3.86 -19.90
N LYS A 129 -11.79 -3.09 -19.12
CA LYS A 129 -11.38 -2.66 -17.77
C LYS A 129 -11.06 -3.84 -16.85
N ALA A 130 -11.93 -4.84 -16.77
CA ALA A 130 -11.66 -6.04 -15.97
C ALA A 130 -10.41 -6.81 -16.48
N TRP A 131 -10.25 -6.91 -17.80
CA TRP A 131 -9.10 -7.55 -18.42
C TRP A 131 -7.77 -6.83 -18.11
N GLN A 132 -7.78 -5.50 -18.13
CA GLN A 132 -6.63 -4.64 -17.80
C GLN A 132 -6.32 -4.68 -16.31
N ILE A 133 -7.32 -4.57 -15.43
CA ILE A 133 -7.15 -4.66 -13.97
C ILE A 133 -6.46 -5.97 -13.58
N ARG A 134 -6.91 -7.10 -14.15
CA ARG A 134 -6.29 -8.42 -13.91
C ARG A 134 -4.82 -8.48 -14.34
N ARG A 135 -4.39 -7.61 -15.25
CA ARG A 135 -3.03 -7.53 -15.82
C ARG A 135 -2.24 -6.33 -15.32
N MET A 136 -2.82 -5.48 -14.48
CA MET A 136 -2.23 -4.19 -14.15
C MET A 136 -0.88 -4.37 -13.45
N TYR A 137 -0.77 -5.34 -12.54
CA TYR A 137 0.53 -5.69 -11.95
C TYR A 137 1.58 -6.00 -13.01
N HIS A 138 1.25 -6.81 -14.01
CA HIS A 138 2.15 -7.18 -15.10
C HIS A 138 2.49 -5.99 -16.01
N ILE A 139 1.54 -5.07 -16.23
CA ILE A 139 1.76 -3.81 -16.96
C ILE A 139 2.79 -2.94 -16.22
N TYR A 140 2.68 -2.77 -14.90
CA TYR A 140 3.68 -2.02 -14.14
C TYR A 140 5.00 -2.77 -14.01
N ARG A 141 4.97 -4.10 -13.80
CA ARG A 141 6.16 -4.93 -13.65
C ARG A 141 7.02 -5.01 -14.91
N SER A 142 6.41 -4.86 -16.08
CA SER A 142 7.07 -4.95 -17.39
C SER A 142 7.53 -3.61 -17.95
N SER A 143 7.30 -2.49 -17.25
CA SER A 143 7.75 -1.16 -17.66
C SER A 143 9.25 -0.95 -17.36
N ALA A 144 9.87 -0.03 -18.09
CA ALA A 144 11.24 0.42 -17.81
C ALA A 144 11.31 1.23 -16.50
N LEU A 145 10.30 2.06 -16.26
CA LEU A 145 10.12 2.85 -15.06
C LEU A 145 8.65 3.21 -14.85
N CYS A 146 8.30 3.56 -13.63
CA CYS A 146 7.07 4.28 -13.32
C CYS A 146 7.36 5.75 -13.04
N ILE A 147 6.64 6.65 -13.70
CA ILE A 147 6.70 8.09 -13.48
C ILE A 147 5.52 8.47 -12.59
N VAL A 148 5.82 8.90 -11.38
CA VAL A 148 4.87 9.37 -10.38
C VAL A 148 4.61 10.85 -10.61
N LEU A 149 3.34 11.22 -10.77
CA LEU A 149 2.84 12.59 -10.87
C LEU A 149 1.94 12.87 -9.65
N PRO A 150 2.50 13.32 -8.51
CA PRO A 150 1.73 13.46 -7.28
C PRO A 150 0.55 14.43 -7.41
N GLY A 151 0.74 15.50 -8.19
CA GLY A 151 -0.26 16.52 -8.45
C GLY A 151 -1.34 16.14 -9.47
N GLY A 152 -1.26 14.96 -10.10
CA GLY A 152 -2.16 14.56 -11.18
C GLY A 152 -1.75 15.09 -12.55
N MET A 153 -2.70 15.06 -13.50
CA MET A 153 -2.43 15.39 -14.92
C MET A 153 -2.72 16.85 -15.29
N ARG A 154 -3.21 17.67 -14.37
CA ARG A 154 -3.55 19.09 -14.64
C ARG A 154 -2.35 20.01 -14.65
N ARG A 155 -1.44 19.81 -13.70
CA ARG A 155 -0.17 20.51 -13.57
C ARG A 155 0.79 19.68 -12.74
N LEU A 156 2.08 19.96 -12.87
CA LEU A 156 3.08 19.42 -11.96
C LEU A 156 2.91 20.06 -10.57
N ALA A 157 3.02 19.24 -9.52
CA ALA A 157 3.08 19.71 -8.15
C ALA A 157 4.47 20.30 -7.86
N ARG A 158 4.54 21.37 -7.09
CA ARG A 158 5.79 21.80 -6.46
C ARG A 158 6.11 20.85 -5.31
N VAL A 159 7.39 20.77 -4.96
CA VAL A 159 7.87 19.90 -3.88
C VAL A 159 7.29 20.24 -2.50
N ASP A 160 6.85 21.48 -2.29
CA ASP A 160 6.26 22.02 -1.07
C ASP A 160 4.72 22.01 -1.05
N GLU A 161 4.08 21.36 -2.05
CA GLU A 161 2.63 21.20 -2.10
C GLU A 161 2.17 19.81 -1.64
N GLU A 162 1.18 19.78 -0.76
CA GLU A 162 0.57 18.53 -0.33
C GLU A 162 -0.33 17.92 -1.41
N THR A 163 -0.16 16.63 -1.66
CA THR A 163 -1.00 15.87 -2.59
C THR A 163 -1.64 14.66 -1.92
N THR A 164 -2.64 14.08 -2.58
CA THR A 164 -3.34 12.88 -2.09
C THR A 164 -2.78 11.58 -2.66
N TRP A 165 -1.71 11.64 -3.46
CA TRP A 165 -1.19 10.50 -4.22
C TRP A 165 -0.87 9.29 -3.35
N ILE A 166 -0.13 9.48 -2.24
CA ILE A 166 0.31 8.36 -1.39
C ILE A 166 -0.86 7.66 -0.69
N ARG A 167 -2.00 8.35 -0.56
CA ARG A 167 -3.20 7.86 0.12
C ARG A 167 -4.03 6.93 -0.76
N ARG A 168 -3.79 6.87 -2.07
CA ARG A 168 -4.60 6.10 -3.02
C ARG A 168 -4.20 4.62 -3.05
N SER A 169 -5.15 3.69 -2.96
CA SER A 169 -4.85 2.24 -2.90
C SER A 169 -4.03 1.73 -4.10
N TRP A 170 -4.36 2.19 -5.30
CA TRP A 170 -3.66 1.79 -6.53
C TRP A 170 -2.18 2.18 -6.56
N THR A 171 -1.81 3.33 -5.98
CA THR A 171 -0.43 3.84 -6.09
C THR A 171 0.60 2.94 -5.43
N LEU A 172 0.20 2.06 -4.50
CA LEU A 172 1.09 1.08 -3.88
C LEU A 172 1.66 0.10 -4.92
N GLN A 173 0.81 -0.58 -5.68
CA GLN A 173 1.29 -1.51 -6.70
C GLN A 173 2.03 -0.80 -7.83
N GLU A 174 1.58 0.40 -8.18
CA GLU A 174 2.15 1.18 -9.28
C GLU A 174 3.63 1.53 -9.08
N VAL A 175 4.10 1.58 -7.82
CA VAL A 175 5.50 1.87 -7.49
C VAL A 175 6.29 0.67 -6.98
N LEU A 176 5.61 -0.38 -6.47
CA LEU A 176 6.29 -1.60 -6.01
C LEU A 176 6.45 -2.66 -7.11
N ALA A 177 5.60 -2.67 -8.13
CA ALA A 177 5.74 -3.58 -9.26
C ALA A 177 6.91 -3.23 -10.22
N PRO A 178 7.13 -1.97 -10.66
CA PRO A 178 8.23 -1.64 -11.56
C PRO A 178 9.59 -1.80 -10.87
N LYS A 179 10.67 -1.91 -11.67
CA LYS A 179 12.05 -1.92 -11.13
C LYS A 179 12.52 -0.58 -10.60
N MET A 180 11.90 0.50 -11.05
CA MET A 180 12.27 1.88 -10.73
C MET A 180 11.03 2.76 -10.75
N ALA A 181 10.88 3.61 -9.75
CA ALA A 181 9.88 4.67 -9.71
C ALA A 181 10.57 6.03 -9.57
N ARG A 182 10.16 7.00 -10.38
CA ARG A 182 10.65 8.38 -10.34
C ARG A 182 9.51 9.35 -10.12
N VAL A 183 9.72 10.34 -9.27
CA VAL A 183 8.73 11.38 -8.96
C VAL A 183 9.03 12.60 -9.80
N LEU A 184 8.09 12.99 -10.65
CA LEU A 184 8.19 14.17 -11.53
C LEU A 184 7.44 15.34 -10.90
N PHE A 185 8.13 16.46 -10.72
CA PHE A 185 7.62 17.65 -10.02
C PHE A 185 8.07 18.95 -10.69
N ALA A 186 7.37 20.04 -10.39
CA ALA A 186 7.72 21.37 -10.83
C ALA A 186 9.02 21.83 -10.14
N TRP A 187 9.98 22.30 -10.94
CA TRP A 187 11.28 22.72 -10.44
C TRP A 187 11.84 23.85 -11.29
N THR A 188 11.96 25.04 -10.71
CA THR A 188 12.43 26.25 -11.40
C THR A 188 13.83 26.69 -10.95
N TYR A 189 14.34 26.14 -9.85
CA TYR A 189 15.53 26.62 -9.16
C TYR A 189 16.86 26.29 -9.86
N GLY A 190 16.88 25.33 -10.79
CA GLY A 190 18.11 24.88 -11.47
C GLY A 190 18.94 23.96 -10.58
N LYS A 191 20.26 23.90 -10.77
CA LYS A 191 21.14 23.09 -9.91
C LYS A 191 21.25 23.69 -8.51
N ILE A 192 21.10 22.86 -7.47
CA ILE A 192 21.39 23.25 -6.09
C ILE A 192 22.91 23.42 -5.95
N LEU A 193 23.32 24.59 -5.48
CA LEU A 193 24.72 24.97 -5.24
C LEU A 193 25.10 24.74 -3.78
N PHE A 194 24.15 25.02 -2.87
CA PHE A 194 24.29 24.81 -1.45
C PHE A 194 22.97 24.35 -0.86
N THR A 195 23.03 23.47 0.12
CA THR A 195 21.86 23.01 0.88
C THR A 195 22.24 22.93 2.35
N ALA A 196 21.38 23.50 3.20
CA ALA A 196 21.40 23.31 4.64
C ALA A 196 20.12 22.56 5.04
N THR A 197 20.23 21.79 6.11
CA THR A 197 19.18 20.90 6.66
C THR A 197 18.50 20.01 5.62
N VAL A 198 19.07 18.84 5.37
CA VAL A 198 18.27 17.68 4.97
C VAL A 198 18.89 16.48 5.66
N ASP A 199 18.08 15.68 6.35
CA ASP A 199 18.53 14.42 6.96
C ASP A 199 18.99 13.38 5.89
N SER A 200 18.79 13.68 4.60
CA SER A 200 19.18 12.89 3.43
C SER A 200 19.50 13.78 2.23
N ARG A 201 20.47 13.44 1.36
CA ARG A 201 20.73 14.21 0.12
C ARG A 201 19.50 14.20 -0.80
N PHE A 202 19.05 15.36 -1.27
CA PHE A 202 17.98 15.45 -2.28
C PHE A 202 18.58 15.33 -3.69
N ASN A 203 18.67 14.11 -4.20
CA ASN A 203 19.21 13.84 -5.53
C ASN A 203 18.11 13.99 -6.59
N TYR A 204 18.30 14.84 -7.60
CA TYR A 204 17.33 15.03 -8.68
C TYR A 204 18.05 15.34 -10.00
N GLU A 205 17.31 15.21 -11.09
CA GLU A 205 17.75 15.60 -12.44
C GLU A 205 16.72 16.54 -13.05
N GLU A 206 17.15 17.63 -13.69
CA GLU A 206 16.24 18.47 -14.47
C GLU A 206 15.71 17.68 -15.69
N VAL A 207 14.38 17.60 -15.81
CA VAL A 207 13.72 16.96 -16.95
C VAL A 207 13.56 17.97 -18.08
N ILE A 208 13.00 19.13 -17.74
CA ILE A 208 12.96 20.31 -18.61
C ILE A 208 13.58 21.47 -17.82
N PRO A 209 14.74 22.00 -18.23
CA PRO A 209 15.44 23.05 -17.50
C PRO A 209 14.54 24.24 -17.17
N GLY A 210 14.48 24.58 -15.88
CA GLY A 210 13.71 25.72 -15.38
C GLY A 210 12.21 25.50 -15.27
N GLN A 211 11.74 24.28 -15.52
CA GLN A 211 10.31 23.94 -15.44
C GLN A 211 10.05 22.71 -14.57
N SER A 212 10.87 21.66 -14.68
CA SER A 212 10.62 20.41 -13.96
C SER A 212 11.88 19.60 -13.69
N ALA A 213 11.82 18.78 -12.65
CA ALA A 213 12.83 17.83 -12.29
C ALA A 213 12.21 16.51 -11.84
N ALA A 214 13.02 15.45 -11.79
CA ALA A 214 12.61 14.17 -11.25
C ALA A 214 13.70 13.53 -10.39
N CYS A 215 13.29 12.87 -9.31
CA CYS A 215 14.15 12.09 -8.42
C CYS A 215 13.61 10.66 -8.25
N SER A 216 14.36 9.77 -7.58
CA SER A 216 13.83 8.46 -7.18
C SER A 216 12.69 8.62 -6.17
N LEU A 217 11.79 7.64 -6.11
CA LEU A 217 10.71 7.64 -5.12
C LEU A 217 11.27 7.61 -3.69
N GLU A 218 12.32 6.83 -3.45
CA GLU A 218 13.02 6.72 -2.18
C GLU A 218 13.60 8.06 -1.74
N ASP A 219 14.31 8.78 -2.63
CA ASP A 219 14.83 10.13 -2.33
C ASP A 219 13.69 11.10 -2.00
N ALA A 220 12.59 11.06 -2.74
CA ALA A 220 11.43 11.92 -2.50
C ALA A 220 10.76 11.64 -1.14
N LEU A 221 10.59 10.36 -0.78
CA LEU A 221 9.99 9.94 0.48
C LEU A 221 10.89 10.26 1.68
N SER A 222 12.19 10.01 1.56
CA SER A 222 13.17 10.39 2.58
C SER A 222 13.20 11.90 2.80
N ALA A 223 13.19 12.68 1.72
CA ALA A 223 13.18 14.13 1.82
C ALA A 223 11.86 14.69 2.42
N ASN A 224 10.71 14.07 2.13
CA ASN A 224 9.43 14.41 2.79
C ASN A 224 9.40 14.02 4.29
N SER A 225 10.22 13.04 4.70
CA SER A 225 10.30 12.66 6.13
C SER A 225 11.06 13.67 6.99
N GLY A 226 11.89 14.51 6.35
CA GLY A 226 12.70 15.56 6.98
C GLY A 226 11.90 16.77 7.46
N SER A 227 12.60 17.76 7.99
CA SER A 227 12.01 18.97 8.61
C SER A 227 11.76 20.10 7.60
N TYR A 228 12.82 20.66 7.02
CA TYR A 228 12.78 21.74 6.04
C TYR A 228 14.10 21.72 5.25
N LEU A 229 14.05 22.10 3.97
CA LEU A 229 15.19 22.26 3.06
C LEU A 229 15.50 23.74 2.91
N GLU A 230 16.71 24.16 3.32
CA GLU A 230 17.29 25.44 2.95
C GLU A 230 18.21 25.24 1.76
N LEU A 231 18.05 26.04 0.70
CA LEU A 231 18.88 25.92 -0.49
C LEU A 231 19.29 27.27 -1.10
N GLU A 232 20.47 27.27 -1.70
CA GLU A 232 20.88 28.23 -2.73
C GLU A 232 21.05 27.45 -4.05
N ALA A 233 20.52 27.99 -5.15
CA ALA A 233 20.54 27.34 -6.45
C ALA A 233 20.88 28.34 -7.56
N GLU A 234 21.27 27.81 -8.73
CA GLU A 234 21.68 28.61 -9.89
C GLU A 234 20.69 29.72 -10.27
N ARG A 235 19.39 29.48 -10.10
CA ARG A 235 18.33 30.43 -10.47
C ARG A 235 17.61 31.02 -9.25
N LYS A 236 18.09 30.76 -8.03
CA LYS A 236 17.49 31.26 -6.79
C LYS A 236 18.52 31.43 -5.69
N TYR A 237 18.72 32.68 -5.27
CA TYR A 237 19.71 33.05 -4.27
C TYR A 237 19.50 32.33 -2.92
N PHE A 238 18.27 32.27 -2.43
CA PHE A 238 17.92 31.55 -1.19
C PHE A 238 16.45 31.15 -1.22
N GLU A 239 16.13 29.96 -0.73
CA GLU A 239 14.77 29.48 -0.48
C GLU A 239 14.77 28.52 0.73
N CYS A 240 13.67 28.51 1.49
CA CYS A 240 13.45 27.57 2.59
C CYS A 240 12.02 27.03 2.54
N PHE A 241 11.86 25.70 2.47
CA PHE A 241 10.54 25.05 2.46
C PHE A 241 10.62 23.61 2.96
N SER A 242 9.51 23.06 3.44
CA SER A 242 9.38 21.62 3.68
C SER A 242 8.92 20.92 2.41
N ILE A 243 9.53 19.78 2.08
CA ILE A 243 9.02 18.90 1.03
C ILE A 243 7.77 18.22 1.60
N THR A 244 6.62 18.35 0.93
CA THR A 244 5.33 17.84 1.42
C THR A 244 4.50 17.12 0.35
N LEU A 245 5.12 16.73 -0.78
CA LEU A 245 4.45 16.04 -1.91
C LEU A 245 3.54 14.88 -1.50
N PHE A 246 3.89 14.12 -0.45
CA PHE A 246 3.11 12.98 0.02
C PHE A 246 2.29 13.28 1.29
N GLY A 247 2.05 14.55 1.57
CA GLY A 247 1.36 15.02 2.77
C GLY A 247 2.25 14.99 4.00
N ARG A 248 1.74 15.59 5.10
CA ARG A 248 2.44 15.69 6.38
C ARG A 248 2.26 14.49 7.31
N GLU A 249 1.30 13.62 7.02
CA GLU A 249 1.04 12.42 7.82
C GLU A 249 2.14 11.38 7.58
N LYS A 250 3.08 11.28 8.54
CA LYS A 250 4.30 10.48 8.42
C LYS A 250 4.02 8.98 8.30
N SER A 251 2.85 8.50 8.74
CA SER A 251 2.50 7.09 8.69
C SER A 251 2.46 6.54 7.24
N TYR A 252 1.98 7.33 6.28
CA TYR A 252 1.96 6.91 4.87
C TYR A 252 3.38 6.78 4.29
N VAL A 253 4.23 7.78 4.56
CA VAL A 253 5.61 7.82 4.05
C VAL A 253 6.46 6.72 4.68
N SER A 254 6.41 6.60 6.01
CA SER A 254 7.17 5.58 6.74
C SER A 254 6.77 4.16 6.34
N THR A 255 5.47 3.86 6.23
CA THR A 255 5.03 2.51 5.84
C THR A 255 5.47 2.15 4.43
N LEU A 256 5.46 3.09 3.48
CA LEU A 256 5.94 2.83 2.11
C LEU A 256 7.46 2.66 2.06
N LEU A 257 8.21 3.52 2.75
CA LEU A 257 9.68 3.38 2.88
C LEU A 257 10.07 2.03 3.50
N ALA A 258 9.26 1.52 4.43
CA ALA A 258 9.51 0.22 5.05
C ALA A 258 9.36 -0.95 4.06
N VAL A 259 8.48 -0.84 3.06
CA VAL A 259 8.41 -1.83 1.96
C VAL A 259 9.64 -1.73 1.07
N LEU A 260 9.99 -0.51 0.63
CA LEU A 260 11.07 -0.24 -0.33
C LEU A 260 12.45 -0.62 0.24
N ASN A 261 12.71 -0.26 1.49
CA ASN A 261 13.99 -0.53 2.16
C ASN A 261 14.10 -1.96 2.72
N GLY A 262 12.99 -2.70 2.81
CA GLY A 262 12.96 -4.06 3.39
C GLY A 262 13.48 -5.17 2.46
N GLY A 263 14.02 -4.82 1.28
CA GLY A 263 14.48 -5.80 0.29
C GLY A 263 13.39 -6.32 -0.64
N GLY A 264 12.25 -5.61 -0.73
CA GLY A 264 11.13 -5.96 -1.59
C GLY A 264 10.28 -7.11 -1.06
N LEU A 265 9.23 -7.47 -1.81
CA LEU A 265 8.16 -8.41 -1.38
C LEU A 265 8.60 -9.87 -1.23
N GLU A 266 9.89 -10.18 -1.41
CA GLU A 266 10.49 -11.48 -1.05
C GLU A 266 10.77 -11.57 0.45
N ASN A 267 10.84 -10.43 1.15
CA ASN A 267 11.01 -10.36 2.60
C ASN A 267 9.65 -10.32 3.31
N ALA A 268 9.46 -11.18 4.32
CA ALA A 268 8.24 -11.22 5.15
C ALA A 268 7.90 -9.86 5.78
N GLY A 269 8.93 -9.08 6.15
CA GLY A 269 8.73 -7.72 6.66
C GLY A 269 8.13 -6.76 5.64
N SER A 270 8.61 -6.78 4.40
CA SER A 270 8.02 -5.99 3.31
C SER A 270 6.60 -6.43 2.97
N ILE A 271 6.26 -7.72 3.11
CA ILE A 271 4.88 -8.23 2.94
C ILE A 271 3.95 -7.64 4.02
N GLN A 272 4.38 -7.63 5.29
CA GLN A 272 3.60 -7.04 6.39
C GLN A 272 3.46 -5.52 6.22
N ALA A 273 4.53 -4.83 5.81
CA ALA A 273 4.51 -3.42 5.44
C ALA A 273 3.52 -3.14 4.31
N ALA A 274 3.46 -4.01 3.28
CA ALA A 274 2.53 -3.88 2.16
C ALA A 274 1.07 -4.03 2.61
N TRP A 275 0.78 -4.92 3.56
CA TRP A 275 -0.53 -5.03 4.20
C TRP A 275 -0.90 -3.78 5.01
N GLN A 276 0.02 -3.23 5.81
CA GLN A 276 -0.25 -1.96 6.51
C GLN A 276 -0.51 -0.82 5.52
N CYS A 277 0.32 -0.76 4.48
CA CYS A 277 0.18 0.15 3.36
C CYS A 277 -1.22 0.06 2.72
N SER A 278 -1.79 -1.13 2.57
CA SER A 278 -3.13 -1.30 1.98
C SER A 278 -4.26 -0.87 2.91
N LEU A 279 -4.08 -1.02 4.22
CA LEU A 279 -5.09 -0.70 5.23
C LEU A 279 -5.26 0.82 5.44
N ILE A 280 -4.19 1.60 5.32
CA ILE A 280 -4.26 3.06 5.50
C ILE A 280 -4.70 3.81 4.24
N ARG A 281 -4.70 3.15 3.07
CA ARG A 281 -5.02 3.78 1.78
C ARG A 281 -6.51 3.70 1.41
N THR A 282 -6.95 4.65 0.59
CA THR A 282 -8.33 4.82 0.14
C THR A 282 -8.50 4.66 -1.37
N CYS A 283 -9.70 4.28 -1.78
CA CYS A 283 -10.09 4.14 -3.18
C CYS A 283 -11.58 4.48 -3.36
N THR A 284 -12.01 4.55 -4.62
CA THR A 284 -13.39 4.89 -4.98
C THR A 284 -14.34 3.73 -4.72
N TYR A 285 -13.93 2.52 -5.14
CA TYR A 285 -14.70 1.30 -4.94
C TYR A 285 -14.01 0.44 -3.89
N PRO A 286 -14.71 0.02 -2.81
CA PRO A 286 -14.07 -0.73 -1.74
C PRO A 286 -13.30 -2.00 -2.17
N VAL A 287 -13.76 -2.66 -3.23
CA VAL A 287 -13.08 -3.84 -3.80
C VAL A 287 -11.70 -3.52 -4.38
N ASP A 288 -11.47 -2.28 -4.83
CA ASP A 288 -10.18 -1.87 -5.40
C ASP A 288 -9.06 -1.93 -4.37
N ALA A 289 -9.35 -1.83 -3.07
CA ALA A 289 -8.35 -2.02 -2.01
C ALA A 289 -7.72 -3.42 -2.04
N VAL A 290 -8.37 -4.40 -2.69
CA VAL A 290 -7.89 -5.76 -2.90
C VAL A 290 -7.23 -5.88 -4.28
N PHE A 291 -7.90 -5.41 -5.34
CA PHE A 291 -7.35 -5.48 -6.69
C PHE A 291 -6.04 -4.70 -6.85
N SER A 292 -5.87 -3.62 -6.07
CA SER A 292 -4.65 -2.82 -6.07
C SER A 292 -3.45 -3.48 -5.42
N ILE A 293 -3.60 -4.64 -4.78
CA ILE A 293 -2.50 -5.34 -4.10
C ILE A 293 -2.38 -6.81 -4.48
N MET A 294 -3.40 -7.42 -5.12
CA MET A 294 -3.39 -8.85 -5.40
C MET A 294 -2.14 -9.31 -6.15
N GLY A 295 -1.67 -8.52 -7.13
CA GLY A 295 -0.47 -8.86 -7.90
C GLY A 295 0.83 -8.80 -7.09
N LEU A 296 0.88 -7.96 -6.05
CA LEU A 296 2.02 -7.89 -5.12
C LEU A 296 2.21 -9.21 -4.37
N PHE A 297 1.13 -9.98 -4.18
CA PHE A 297 1.17 -11.29 -3.53
C PHE A 297 1.09 -12.46 -4.51
N GLY A 298 1.32 -12.23 -5.81
CA GLY A 298 1.24 -13.26 -6.84
C GLY A 298 -0.17 -13.83 -7.06
N VAL A 299 -1.21 -13.06 -6.71
CA VAL A 299 -2.62 -13.45 -6.83
C VAL A 299 -3.30 -12.72 -8.00
N HIS A 300 -4.17 -13.44 -8.70
CA HIS A 300 -4.97 -12.90 -9.79
C HIS A 300 -6.45 -13.24 -9.59
N LEU A 301 -7.21 -12.30 -9.02
CA LEU A 301 -8.66 -12.40 -8.93
C LEU A 301 -9.31 -11.92 -10.23
N ASP A 302 -10.49 -12.45 -10.57
CA ASP A 302 -11.29 -11.93 -11.68
C ASP A 302 -12.20 -10.80 -11.18
N PRO A 303 -12.02 -9.55 -11.63
CA PRO A 303 -12.83 -8.43 -11.16
C PRO A 303 -14.32 -8.59 -11.43
N LEU A 304 -14.73 -9.38 -12.44
CA LEU A 304 -16.14 -9.60 -12.78
C LEU A 304 -16.89 -10.46 -11.75
N HIS A 305 -16.17 -11.16 -10.86
CA HIS A 305 -16.79 -11.98 -9.81
C HIS A 305 -17.17 -11.19 -8.55
N PHE A 306 -16.76 -9.92 -8.44
CA PHE A 306 -16.96 -9.11 -7.24
C PHE A 306 -17.78 -7.86 -7.55
N LYS A 307 -18.65 -7.48 -6.63
CA LYS A 307 -19.35 -6.19 -6.71
C LYS A 307 -18.40 -5.06 -6.26
N PRO A 308 -18.64 -3.80 -6.69
CA PRO A 308 -17.78 -2.68 -6.31
C PRO A 308 -17.62 -2.48 -4.79
N ASP A 309 -18.65 -2.83 -4.00
CA ASP A 309 -18.68 -2.74 -2.55
C ASP A 309 -18.22 -4.02 -1.83
N ASP A 310 -17.92 -5.11 -2.56
CA ASP A 310 -17.55 -6.41 -1.99
C ASP A 310 -16.06 -6.50 -1.61
N ARG A 311 -15.62 -5.60 -0.72
CA ARG A 311 -14.26 -5.62 -0.16
C ARG A 311 -14.01 -6.90 0.64
N ARG A 312 -15.01 -7.35 1.40
CA ARG A 312 -14.87 -8.51 2.31
C ARG A 312 -14.67 -9.80 1.52
N GLY A 313 -15.53 -10.10 0.56
CA GLY A 313 -15.42 -11.30 -0.27
C GLY A 313 -14.11 -11.33 -1.04
N ALA A 314 -13.70 -10.20 -1.63
CA ALA A 314 -12.42 -10.09 -2.31
C ALA A 314 -11.23 -10.29 -1.36
N THR A 315 -11.28 -9.78 -0.12
CA THR A 315 -10.20 -9.96 0.87
C THR A 315 -10.07 -11.43 1.30
N ILE A 316 -11.19 -12.13 1.49
CA ILE A 316 -11.20 -13.58 1.76
C ILE A 316 -10.58 -14.34 0.58
N ALA A 317 -10.98 -14.02 -0.65
CA ALA A 317 -10.44 -14.67 -1.84
C ALA A 317 -8.93 -14.44 -2.02
N LEU A 318 -8.46 -13.20 -1.75
CA LEU A 318 -7.03 -12.88 -1.76
C LEU A 318 -6.27 -13.68 -0.70
N ALA A 319 -6.73 -13.65 0.56
CA ALA A 319 -6.10 -14.36 1.66
C ALA A 319 -6.06 -15.89 1.42
N ALA A 320 -7.15 -16.46 0.91
CA ALA A 320 -7.20 -17.87 0.55
C ALA A 320 -6.22 -18.22 -0.57
N GLU A 321 -6.09 -17.39 -1.60
CA GLU A 321 -5.14 -17.64 -2.69
C GLU A 321 -3.68 -17.50 -2.24
N ILE A 322 -3.36 -16.52 -1.40
CA ILE A 322 -2.02 -16.38 -0.80
C ILE A 322 -1.62 -17.67 -0.09
N LEU A 323 -2.51 -18.23 0.73
CA LEU A 323 -2.27 -19.48 1.44
C LEU A 323 -2.16 -20.68 0.48
N ARG A 324 -3.00 -20.75 -0.55
CA ARG A 324 -2.93 -21.80 -1.59
C ARG A 324 -1.59 -21.79 -2.32
N ASN A 325 -1.00 -20.60 -2.51
CA ASN A 325 0.31 -20.42 -3.14
C ASN A 325 1.49 -20.65 -2.17
N GLY A 326 1.24 -21.16 -0.97
CA GLY A 326 2.27 -21.46 0.03
C GLY A 326 2.68 -20.26 0.90
N GLY A 327 1.97 -19.15 0.80
CA GLY A 327 2.17 -17.97 1.64
C GLY A 327 1.73 -18.18 3.10
N ARG A 328 1.88 -17.11 3.89
CA ARG A 328 1.54 -17.06 5.32
C ARG A 328 0.44 -16.02 5.56
N ALA A 329 -0.17 -16.07 6.74
CA ALA A 329 -1.22 -15.12 7.15
C ALA A 329 -0.65 -13.78 7.63
N ASP A 330 0.24 -13.14 6.86
CA ASP A 330 0.97 -11.92 7.25
C ASP A 330 0.06 -10.73 7.60
N TRP A 331 -1.16 -10.71 7.09
CA TRP A 331 -2.18 -9.72 7.45
C TRP A 331 -2.55 -9.76 8.95
N LEU A 332 -2.37 -10.90 9.64
CA LEU A 332 -2.61 -11.00 11.08
C LEU A 332 -1.59 -10.20 11.90
N ALA A 333 -0.33 -10.18 11.47
CA ALA A 333 0.72 -9.41 12.13
C ALA A 333 0.66 -7.93 11.77
N ALA A 334 0.46 -7.62 10.49
CA ALA A 334 0.38 -6.24 9.99
C ALA A 334 -0.65 -5.39 10.75
N ALA A 335 -1.72 -6.02 11.26
CA ALA A 335 -2.84 -5.37 11.93
C ALA A 335 -3.28 -6.10 13.21
N LEU A 336 -2.32 -6.61 13.98
CA LEU A 336 -2.61 -7.39 15.19
C LEU A 336 -3.45 -6.62 16.22
N ASP A 337 -3.23 -5.31 16.32
CA ASP A 337 -3.92 -4.42 17.26
C ASP A 337 -5.32 -4.01 16.77
N LEU A 338 -5.65 -4.28 15.50
CA LEU A 338 -7.01 -4.07 15.00
C LEU A 338 -7.94 -5.20 15.47
N PRO A 339 -9.19 -4.89 15.87
CA PRO A 339 -10.18 -5.91 16.19
C PRO A 339 -10.46 -6.81 14.97
N PRO A 340 -11.01 -8.03 15.13
CA PRO A 340 -11.40 -8.86 13.99
C PRO A 340 -12.52 -8.23 13.16
N GLU A 341 -12.55 -8.56 11.87
CA GLU A 341 -13.67 -8.19 10.98
C GLU A 341 -14.95 -8.90 11.42
N ARG A 342 -16.06 -8.16 11.40
CA ARG A 342 -17.36 -8.71 11.81
C ARG A 342 -17.75 -9.88 10.90
N GLY A 343 -17.93 -11.05 11.49
CA GLY A 343 -18.25 -12.29 10.78
C GLY A 343 -17.05 -13.00 10.15
N VAL A 344 -15.82 -12.45 10.23
CA VAL A 344 -14.60 -13.08 9.72
C VAL A 344 -13.46 -12.90 10.73
N SER A 345 -13.34 -13.84 11.66
CA SER A 345 -12.38 -13.74 12.77
C SER A 345 -10.90 -13.75 12.33
N ALA A 346 -10.61 -14.23 11.12
CA ALA A 346 -9.26 -14.39 10.59
C ALA A 346 -8.71 -13.11 9.92
N LEU A 347 -9.54 -12.08 9.73
CA LEU A 347 -9.15 -10.82 9.14
C LEU A 347 -9.20 -9.70 10.19
N PRO A 348 -8.30 -8.71 10.12
CA PRO A 348 -8.49 -7.46 10.85
C PRO A 348 -9.73 -6.73 10.33
N ALA A 349 -10.34 -5.89 11.18
CA ALA A 349 -11.46 -5.05 10.80
C ALA A 349 -11.10 -4.24 9.56
N LEU A 350 -11.94 -4.37 8.53
CA LEU A 350 -11.68 -3.73 7.25
C LEU A 350 -12.02 -2.23 7.37
N PRO A 351 -11.06 -1.34 7.07
CA PRO A 351 -11.29 0.09 7.18
C PRO A 351 -12.45 0.56 6.32
N ARG A 352 -13.19 1.56 6.81
CA ARG A 352 -14.10 2.33 5.96
C ARG A 352 -13.24 3.20 5.05
N ILE A 353 -13.57 3.20 3.77
CA ILE A 353 -12.81 3.89 2.75
C ILE A 353 -13.74 4.76 1.92
N ASN A 354 -13.29 6.00 1.71
CA ASN A 354 -13.92 6.98 0.87
C ASN A 354 -12.85 7.52 -0.10
N PRO A 355 -13.17 7.79 -1.37
CA PRO A 355 -12.21 8.38 -2.30
C PRO A 355 -11.52 9.66 -1.80
N ILE A 356 -12.12 10.39 -0.86
CA ILE A 356 -11.55 11.58 -0.20
C ILE A 356 -11.38 11.30 1.30
N GLY A 357 -10.24 11.72 1.86
CA GLY A 357 -9.93 11.60 3.28
C GLY A 357 -9.12 10.35 3.63
N ASP A 358 -9.12 10.02 4.92
CA ASP A 358 -8.41 8.87 5.49
C ASP A 358 -9.25 7.59 5.47
N ALA A 359 -8.59 6.45 5.44
CA ALA A 359 -9.22 5.18 5.82
C ALA A 359 -9.47 5.20 7.33
N THR A 360 -10.70 4.88 7.77
CA THR A 360 -11.10 5.01 9.18
C THR A 360 -11.66 3.71 9.78
N LEU A 361 -11.59 3.60 11.10
CA LEU A 361 -12.25 2.56 11.88
C LEU A 361 -13.02 3.18 13.05
N VAL A 362 -14.16 2.56 13.39
CA VAL A 362 -14.90 2.92 14.60
C VAL A 362 -14.26 2.19 15.78
N THR A 363 -13.70 2.97 16.71
CA THR A 363 -13.10 2.49 17.95
C THR A 363 -13.98 2.86 19.15
N GLU A 364 -13.65 2.37 20.35
CA GLU A 364 -14.31 2.82 21.59
C GLU A 364 -14.20 4.35 21.80
N LYS A 365 -13.18 4.99 21.21
CA LYS A 365 -12.95 6.44 21.26
C LYS A 365 -13.61 7.20 20.10
N GLY A 366 -14.48 6.54 19.32
CA GLY A 366 -15.08 7.08 18.11
C GLY A 366 -14.34 6.69 16.84
N GLU A 367 -14.72 7.30 15.72
CA GLU A 367 -14.10 7.09 14.42
C GLU A 367 -12.69 7.70 14.37
N ARG A 368 -11.70 6.92 13.95
CA ARG A 368 -10.30 7.34 13.91
C ARG A 368 -9.62 6.89 12.61
N PRO A 369 -8.66 7.67 12.07
CA PRO A 369 -7.79 7.24 10.99
C PRO A 369 -7.04 5.96 11.36
N VAL A 370 -6.95 5.01 10.43
CA VAL A 370 -6.22 3.75 10.66
C VAL A 370 -4.71 3.98 10.78
N ALA A 371 -4.20 5.02 10.11
CA ALA A 371 -2.82 5.48 10.24
C ALA A 371 -2.42 5.76 11.71
N ASP A 372 -3.34 6.25 12.54
CA ASP A 372 -3.07 6.56 13.96
C ASP A 372 -3.19 5.34 14.90
N ILE A 373 -3.65 4.21 14.38
CA ILE A 373 -3.97 3.00 15.17
C ILE A 373 -2.92 1.92 14.95
N LEU A 374 -2.43 1.77 13.71
CA LEU A 374 -1.47 0.72 13.37
C LEU A 374 -0.14 0.89 14.11
N PRO A 375 0.53 -0.21 14.44
CA PRO A 375 1.83 -0.15 15.10
C PRO A 375 2.86 0.51 14.17
N TRP A 376 3.77 1.28 14.78
CA TRP A 376 4.84 1.94 14.04
C TRP A 376 5.77 0.91 13.38
N VAL A 377 5.98 1.05 12.07
CA VAL A 377 6.81 0.14 11.25
C VAL A 377 8.26 0.03 11.71
N GLY A 378 8.78 1.02 12.44
CA GLY A 378 10.13 0.96 12.99
C GLY A 378 10.31 -0.05 14.13
N LEU A 379 9.22 -0.60 14.71
CA LEU A 379 9.32 -1.68 15.69
C LEU A 379 9.84 -2.99 15.08
N GLY A 380 9.69 -3.17 13.77
CA GLY A 380 10.08 -4.37 13.03
C GLY A 380 8.92 -5.27 12.67
N TRP A 381 9.24 -6.50 12.28
CA TRP A 381 8.32 -7.42 11.61
C TRP A 381 8.23 -8.75 12.32
N VAL A 382 7.09 -9.40 12.23
CA VAL A 382 6.87 -10.66 12.95
C VAL A 382 7.28 -11.83 12.07
N ASP A 383 8.32 -12.57 12.46
CA ASP A 383 8.67 -13.83 11.81
C ASP A 383 7.92 -15.01 12.44
N GLY A 384 7.80 -16.11 11.68
CA GLY A 384 7.13 -17.32 12.12
C GLY A 384 5.61 -17.32 11.95
N ILE A 385 5.06 -16.35 11.20
CA ILE A 385 3.61 -16.24 10.94
C ILE A 385 3.03 -17.55 10.41
N PRO A 386 1.92 -18.05 10.97
CA PRO A 386 1.36 -19.33 10.56
C PRO A 386 0.90 -19.29 9.10
N SER A 387 1.16 -20.38 8.40
CA SER A 387 0.44 -20.76 7.19
C SER A 387 -0.75 -21.66 7.56
N GLY A 388 -1.60 -21.98 6.60
CA GLY A 388 -2.82 -22.76 6.84
C GLY A 388 -3.73 -22.81 5.63
N LYS A 389 -5.02 -23.03 5.87
CA LYS A 389 -6.06 -23.08 4.84
C LYS A 389 -7.19 -22.14 5.18
N MET A 390 -7.65 -21.36 4.20
CA MET A 390 -8.83 -20.53 4.32
C MET A 390 -9.89 -20.98 3.31
N ASP A 391 -11.14 -21.07 3.75
CA ASP A 391 -12.26 -21.36 2.86
C ASP A 391 -12.97 -20.09 2.33
N ASP A 392 -13.98 -20.29 1.50
CA ASP A 392 -14.79 -19.23 0.89
C ASP A 392 -15.60 -18.38 1.88
N LYS A 393 -15.77 -18.87 3.12
CA LYS A 393 -16.42 -18.14 4.22
C LYS A 393 -15.44 -17.41 5.13
N GLY A 394 -14.14 -17.44 4.80
CA GLY A 394 -13.09 -16.82 5.60
C GLY A 394 -12.77 -17.58 6.89
N ARG A 395 -13.13 -18.87 6.99
CA ARG A 395 -12.66 -19.72 8.09
C ARG A 395 -11.21 -20.09 7.84
N PHE A 396 -10.33 -19.75 8.78
CA PHE A 396 -8.89 -19.99 8.68
C PHE A 396 -8.46 -21.07 9.66
N ILE A 397 -7.91 -22.16 9.13
CA ILE A 397 -7.41 -23.29 9.90
C ILE A 397 -5.88 -23.28 9.83
N PHE A 398 -5.22 -23.21 10.98
CA PHE A 398 -3.76 -23.24 11.08
C PHE A 398 -3.30 -23.98 12.32
N SER A 399 -2.05 -24.42 12.33
CA SER A 399 -1.40 -24.99 13.51
C SER A 399 -0.41 -23.99 14.10
N SER A 400 -0.42 -23.85 15.41
CA SER A 400 0.46 -22.93 16.13
C SER A 400 0.75 -23.47 17.54
N PRO A 401 1.91 -23.15 18.15
CA PRO A 401 2.11 -23.39 19.57
C PRO A 401 1.00 -22.69 20.36
N ALA A 402 0.32 -23.42 21.23
CA ALA A 402 -0.79 -22.87 22.00
C ALA A 402 -0.88 -23.46 23.40
N ALA A 403 -1.52 -22.72 24.30
CA ALA A 403 -1.81 -23.16 25.66
C ALA A 403 -3.23 -22.77 26.09
N PRO A 404 -3.95 -23.62 26.85
CA PRO A 404 -5.23 -23.26 27.43
C PRO A 404 -5.10 -22.07 28.39
N LEU A 405 -6.14 -21.25 28.41
CA LEU A 405 -6.27 -20.10 29.28
C LEU A 405 -7.47 -20.23 30.22
N THR A 406 -7.37 -19.61 31.40
CA THR A 406 -8.51 -19.39 32.30
C THR A 406 -8.59 -17.92 32.69
N PRO A 407 -9.75 -17.26 32.57
CA PRO A 407 -9.88 -15.85 32.92
C PRO A 407 -9.75 -15.71 34.44
N ILE A 408 -8.93 -14.76 34.89
CA ILE A 408 -8.69 -14.51 36.33
C ILE A 408 -8.94 -13.06 36.76
N GLY A 409 -9.15 -12.15 35.81
CA GLY A 409 -9.52 -10.77 36.13
C GLY A 409 -9.38 -9.81 34.97
N ARG A 410 -9.39 -8.52 35.30
CA ARG A 410 -9.16 -7.43 34.35
C ARG A 410 -8.32 -6.35 35.02
N ARG A 411 -7.33 -5.84 34.31
CA ARG A 411 -6.54 -4.70 34.74
C ARG A 411 -7.38 -3.43 34.60
N LYS A 412 -7.54 -2.69 35.70
CA LYS A 412 -8.36 -1.46 35.74
C LYS A 412 -7.62 -0.23 35.19
N SER A 413 -6.30 -0.17 35.33
CA SER A 413 -5.46 0.94 34.86
C SER A 413 -3.98 0.52 34.74
N GLY A 414 -3.20 1.32 34.00
CA GLY A 414 -1.76 1.13 33.81
C GLY A 414 -1.39 0.53 32.45
N ARG A 415 -0.10 0.62 32.11
CA ARG A 415 0.45 0.10 30.84
C ARG A 415 0.40 -1.43 30.83
N ILE A 416 -0.10 -2.02 29.74
CA ILE A 416 -0.11 -3.47 29.56
C ILE A 416 1.32 -3.93 29.29
N GLU A 417 1.87 -4.71 30.21
CA GLU A 417 3.24 -5.22 30.17
C GLU A 417 3.17 -6.70 30.56
N ASN A 418 3.80 -7.57 29.77
CA ASN A 418 3.93 -8.99 30.04
C ASN A 418 5.43 -9.29 30.11
N ASP A 419 6.03 -8.99 31.26
CA ASP A 419 7.47 -9.10 31.51
C ASP A 419 7.72 -9.93 32.78
N ARG A 420 8.98 -10.00 33.22
CA ARG A 420 9.34 -10.70 34.47
C ARG A 420 8.57 -10.24 35.70
N LYS A 421 8.10 -8.99 35.76
CA LYS A 421 7.40 -8.42 36.91
C LYS A 421 5.92 -8.78 36.91
N THR A 422 5.31 -8.99 35.75
CA THR A 422 3.86 -9.22 35.62
C THR A 422 3.49 -10.65 35.26
N MET A 423 4.44 -11.47 34.80
CA MET A 423 4.17 -12.82 34.31
C MET A 423 3.71 -13.83 35.36
N TYR A 424 3.85 -13.54 36.66
CA TYR A 424 3.32 -14.38 37.74
C TYR A 424 2.25 -13.64 38.54
N ASP A 425 1.17 -14.35 38.90
CA ASP A 425 0.21 -13.86 39.88
C ASP A 425 0.79 -13.95 41.31
N ASP A 426 0.05 -13.40 42.28
CA ASP A 426 0.46 -13.40 43.70
C ASP A 426 0.63 -14.82 44.28
N THR A 427 0.14 -15.85 43.59
CA THR A 427 0.30 -17.27 43.95
C THR A 427 1.48 -17.95 43.25
N GLY A 428 2.27 -17.20 42.48
CA GLY A 428 3.40 -17.70 41.71
C GLY A 428 3.03 -18.46 40.44
N LYS A 429 1.78 -18.37 39.96
CA LYS A 429 1.32 -19.04 38.75
C LYS A 429 1.46 -18.13 37.53
N LEU A 430 1.81 -18.73 36.39
CA LEU A 430 2.01 -18.02 35.13
C LEU A 430 0.71 -17.37 34.64
N GLN A 431 0.78 -16.09 34.30
CA GLN A 431 -0.32 -15.29 33.77
C GLN A 431 0.12 -14.40 32.61
N VAL A 432 -0.87 -13.94 31.84
CA VAL A 432 -0.70 -12.92 30.79
C VAL A 432 -1.86 -11.95 30.78
N ILE A 433 -1.58 -10.74 30.30
CA ILE A 433 -2.51 -9.64 30.15
C ILE A 433 -2.70 -9.40 28.64
N ALA A 434 -3.93 -9.58 28.16
CA ALA A 434 -4.28 -9.31 26.77
C ALA A 434 -4.35 -7.79 26.51
N THR A 435 -4.24 -7.37 25.25
CA THR A 435 -4.26 -5.95 24.83
C THR A 435 -5.56 -5.21 25.19
N ASN A 436 -6.66 -5.93 25.41
CA ASN A 436 -7.92 -5.38 25.93
C ASN A 436 -7.99 -5.24 27.48
N GLY A 437 -6.89 -5.57 28.17
CA GLY A 437 -6.71 -5.49 29.62
C GLY A 437 -7.22 -6.71 30.41
N THR A 438 -7.74 -7.75 29.76
CA THR A 438 -8.15 -8.99 30.45
C THR A 438 -6.94 -9.80 30.89
N ILE A 439 -7.01 -10.41 32.08
CA ILE A 439 -5.92 -11.18 32.68
C ILE A 439 -6.29 -12.67 32.67
N TRP A 440 -5.35 -13.49 32.19
CA TRP A 440 -5.53 -14.91 31.97
C TRP A 440 -4.41 -15.72 32.59
N ARG A 441 -4.76 -16.84 33.23
CA ARG A 441 -3.81 -17.85 33.68
C ARG A 441 -3.46 -18.77 32.50
N ILE A 442 -2.18 -19.06 32.30
CA ILE A 442 -1.69 -19.98 31.26
C ILE A 442 -1.43 -21.37 31.84
N HIS A 443 -1.92 -22.40 31.16
CA HIS A 443 -1.70 -23.81 31.55
C HIS A 443 -0.76 -24.51 30.56
N ILE A 444 0.55 -24.41 30.77
CA ILE A 444 1.55 -25.07 29.92
C ILE A 444 1.57 -26.57 30.19
N GLY A 445 1.52 -27.39 29.13
CA GLY A 445 1.66 -28.85 29.22
C GLY A 445 0.45 -29.60 29.79
N ALA A 446 -0.67 -28.92 30.10
CA ALA A 446 -1.89 -29.56 30.55
C ALA A 446 -2.52 -30.40 29.43
N ASP A 447 -2.77 -31.69 29.68
CA ASP A 447 -3.54 -32.56 28.78
C ASP A 447 -5.04 -32.25 28.84
N LYS A 448 -5.79 -32.76 27.84
CA LYS A 448 -7.19 -32.46 27.47
C LYS A 448 -8.27 -32.73 28.55
N THR A 449 -8.02 -32.51 29.83
CA THR A 449 -8.97 -32.80 30.89
C THR A 449 -9.51 -31.51 31.50
N HIS A 450 -10.45 -30.88 30.80
CA HIS A 450 -11.61 -30.23 31.43
C HIS A 450 -12.73 -30.03 30.39
N ARG A 451 -13.57 -31.06 30.26
CA ARG A 451 -14.89 -30.97 29.62
C ARG A 451 -15.86 -30.29 30.58
N LYS A 452 -16.29 -29.05 30.26
CA LYS A 452 -17.64 -28.48 30.45
C LYS A 452 -17.78 -26.98 30.15
N THR A 453 -16.68 -26.24 29.95
CA THR A 453 -16.70 -24.80 29.62
C THR A 453 -16.14 -24.53 28.23
N ARG A 454 -16.57 -23.42 27.59
CA ARG A 454 -15.96 -22.90 26.36
C ARG A 454 -14.46 -22.74 26.55
N ARG A 455 -13.66 -23.26 25.62
CA ARG A 455 -12.20 -23.25 25.70
C ARG A 455 -11.63 -21.92 25.24
N SER A 456 -10.64 -21.39 25.95
CA SER A 456 -9.87 -20.21 25.55
C SER A 456 -8.41 -20.60 25.40
N PHE A 457 -7.72 -20.07 24.40
CA PHE A 457 -6.30 -20.34 24.16
C PHE A 457 -5.53 -19.06 23.90
N ILE A 458 -4.27 -19.07 24.32
CA ILE A 458 -3.23 -18.24 23.73
C ILE A 458 -2.61 -19.03 22.58
N ALA A 459 -2.56 -18.42 21.40
CA ALA A 459 -1.95 -19.01 20.20
C ALA A 459 -0.82 -18.12 19.70
N PHE A 460 0.41 -18.64 19.69
CA PHE A 460 1.59 -17.89 19.33
C PHE A 460 1.68 -17.74 17.81
N ILE A 461 1.63 -16.50 17.32
CA ILE A 461 1.62 -16.22 15.88
C ILE A 461 3.02 -15.89 15.37
N GLY A 462 3.96 -15.49 16.22
CA GLY A 462 5.34 -15.26 15.79
C GLY A 462 6.15 -14.41 16.75
N THR A 463 7.36 -14.03 16.32
CA THR A 463 8.30 -13.23 17.09
C THR A 463 8.79 -12.07 16.25
N LEU A 464 8.73 -10.85 16.81
CA LEU A 464 9.26 -9.65 16.20
C LEU A 464 10.77 -9.80 16.00
N THR A 465 11.21 -9.68 14.75
CA THR A 465 12.64 -9.68 14.40
C THR A 465 13.20 -8.29 14.56
N HIS A 466 14.46 -8.23 14.98
CA HIS A 466 15.24 -7.01 14.96
C HIS A 466 15.21 -6.38 13.57
N TYR A 467 14.81 -5.11 13.49
CA TYR A 467 14.68 -4.39 12.24
C TYR A 467 15.64 -3.22 12.23
N THR A 468 16.69 -3.37 11.42
CA THR A 468 17.64 -2.31 11.15
C THR A 468 17.28 -1.66 9.83
N SER A 469 17.08 -0.34 9.86
CA SER A 469 16.75 0.44 8.67
C SER A 469 17.58 1.71 8.65
N ALA A 470 18.08 2.09 7.46
CA ALA A 470 18.75 3.37 7.28
C ALA A 470 17.83 4.57 7.61
N VAL A 471 16.50 4.39 7.52
CA VAL A 471 15.51 5.44 7.80
C VAL A 471 15.04 5.41 9.24
N PHE A 472 14.80 4.22 9.82
CA PHE A 472 14.20 4.09 11.15
C PHE A 472 15.22 3.85 12.27
N GLY A 473 16.50 3.66 11.92
CA GLY A 473 17.55 3.31 12.85
C GLY A 473 17.51 1.83 13.24
N ASP A 474 18.03 1.55 14.43
CA ASP A 474 18.11 0.22 15.01
C ASP A 474 17.21 0.16 16.23
N PHE A 475 16.18 -0.69 16.19
CA PHE A 475 15.19 -0.79 17.26
C PHE A 475 15.08 -2.21 17.81
N PHE A 476 15.13 -2.31 19.13
CA PHE A 476 14.96 -3.55 19.86
C PHE A 476 13.73 -3.46 20.77
N ASP A 477 12.73 -4.29 20.51
CA ASP A 477 11.56 -4.43 21.38
C ASP A 477 11.82 -5.55 22.41
N PRO A 478 11.90 -5.25 23.73
CA PRO A 478 12.06 -6.27 24.76
C PRO A 478 10.84 -7.19 24.90
N HIS A 479 9.74 -6.91 24.20
CA HIS A 479 8.55 -7.75 24.12
C HIS A 479 8.33 -8.28 22.70
N PRO A 480 9.20 -9.18 22.19
CA PRO A 480 9.16 -9.52 20.78
C PRO A 480 8.05 -10.53 20.43
N HIS A 481 7.56 -11.35 21.36
CA HIS A 481 6.62 -12.40 20.99
C HIS A 481 5.20 -11.87 20.82
N ARG A 482 4.53 -12.34 19.77
CA ARG A 482 3.15 -11.98 19.40
C ARG A 482 2.26 -13.22 19.48
N ALA A 483 1.10 -13.08 20.10
CA ALA A 483 0.10 -14.13 20.17
C ALA A 483 -1.33 -13.55 20.05
N ILE A 484 -2.29 -14.42 19.75
CA ILE A 484 -3.72 -14.06 19.74
C ILE A 484 -4.47 -14.78 20.87
N LEU A 485 -5.46 -14.09 21.43
CA LEU A 485 -6.46 -14.67 22.32
C LEU A 485 -7.61 -15.19 21.47
N VAL A 486 -7.89 -16.48 21.57
CA VAL A 486 -8.98 -17.14 20.84
C VAL A 486 -9.92 -17.85 21.81
N GLU A 487 -11.22 -17.66 21.61
CA GLU A 487 -12.27 -18.19 22.48
C GLU A 487 -13.27 -19.02 21.67
N GLU A 488 -13.57 -20.21 22.15
CA GLU A 488 -14.47 -21.15 21.48
C GLU A 488 -15.92 -20.67 21.57
N HIS A 489 -16.61 -20.61 20.43
CA HIS A 489 -18.03 -20.22 20.36
C HIS A 489 -18.93 -21.33 19.82
N GLU A 490 -18.37 -22.24 19.05
CA GLU A 490 -18.98 -23.49 18.55
C GLU A 490 -17.91 -24.59 18.62
N ASP A 491 -18.29 -25.86 18.69
CA ASP A 491 -17.33 -26.96 18.87
C ASP A 491 -16.20 -26.92 17.83
N GLY A 492 -14.97 -26.73 18.31
CA GLY A 492 -13.76 -26.63 17.49
C GLY A 492 -13.60 -25.33 16.70
N LYS A 493 -14.50 -24.35 16.85
CA LYS A 493 -14.44 -23.05 16.17
C LYS A 493 -14.20 -21.91 17.18
N PHE A 494 -13.21 -21.09 16.86
CA PHE A 494 -12.74 -20.05 17.74
C PHE A 494 -12.91 -18.66 17.13
N HIS A 495 -13.14 -17.68 18.00
CA HIS A 495 -13.17 -16.28 17.66
C HIS A 495 -12.00 -15.57 18.33
N ARG A 496 -11.26 -14.75 17.57
CA ARG A 496 -10.18 -13.90 18.06
C ARG A 496 -10.76 -12.73 18.82
N THR A 497 -10.51 -12.62 20.12
CA THR A 497 -11.08 -11.55 20.95
C THR A 497 -10.06 -10.51 21.39
N SER A 498 -8.76 -10.83 21.33
CA SER A 498 -7.67 -9.91 21.65
C SER A 498 -6.33 -10.44 21.13
N SER A 499 -5.24 -9.75 21.47
CA SER A 499 -3.86 -10.12 21.18
C SER A 499 -3.00 -10.04 22.44
N PHE A 500 -1.79 -10.58 22.37
CA PHE A 500 -0.78 -10.47 23.41
C PHE A 500 0.56 -10.00 22.82
N ILE A 501 1.21 -9.11 23.56
CA ILE A 501 2.60 -8.67 23.36
C ILE A 501 3.36 -9.15 24.58
N LEU A 502 4.40 -9.98 24.38
CA LEU A 502 5.05 -10.72 25.45
C LEU A 502 6.57 -10.51 25.45
N GLY A 503 7.11 -10.31 26.66
CA GLY A 503 8.52 -10.21 26.99
C GLY A 503 9.34 -11.43 26.56
N MET A 504 10.63 -11.23 26.34
CA MET A 504 11.58 -12.32 26.04
C MET A 504 11.54 -13.47 27.07
N GLU A 505 11.13 -13.18 28.31
CA GLU A 505 11.03 -14.16 29.40
C GLU A 505 9.99 -15.25 29.13
N PHE A 506 9.08 -15.03 28.18
CA PHE A 506 8.10 -16.04 27.75
C PHE A 506 8.69 -17.12 26.85
N ALA A 507 9.88 -16.93 26.25
CA ALA A 507 10.46 -17.88 25.30
C ALA A 507 10.50 -19.34 25.78
N PRO A 508 10.97 -19.67 27.01
CA PRO A 508 10.99 -21.05 27.50
C PRO A 508 9.60 -21.66 27.71
N TYR A 509 8.56 -20.84 27.82
CA TYR A 509 7.17 -21.28 27.93
C TYR A 509 6.58 -21.56 26.55
N ILE A 510 6.90 -20.73 25.56
CA ILE A 510 6.48 -20.89 24.17
C ILE A 510 7.03 -22.21 23.61
N GLU A 511 8.31 -22.51 23.86
CA GLU A 511 8.97 -23.74 23.42
C GLU A 511 8.34 -25.02 23.99
N ARG A 512 7.70 -24.93 25.17
CA ARG A 512 7.00 -26.05 25.82
C ARG A 512 5.54 -26.18 25.40
N CYS A 513 5.01 -25.24 24.62
CA CYS A 513 3.65 -25.32 24.12
C CYS A 513 3.54 -26.41 23.05
N LYS A 514 2.46 -27.20 23.12
CA LYS A 514 2.14 -28.17 22.05
C LYS A 514 1.59 -27.41 20.85
N LEU A 515 1.83 -27.93 19.64
CA LEU A 515 1.13 -27.48 18.45
C LEU A 515 -0.36 -27.81 18.57
N TYR A 516 -1.20 -26.83 18.31
CA TYR A 516 -2.65 -26.97 18.33
C TYR A 516 -3.23 -26.46 17.01
N GLU A 517 -4.19 -27.20 16.46
CA GLU A 517 -4.94 -26.77 15.28
C GLU A 517 -6.08 -25.85 15.71
N ILE A 518 -6.07 -24.63 15.19
CA ILE A 518 -7.03 -23.57 15.50
C ILE A 518 -7.82 -23.25 14.25
N CYS A 519 -9.15 -23.31 14.36
CA CYS A 519 -10.08 -22.86 13.34
C CYS A 519 -10.67 -21.50 13.75
N LEU A 520 -10.15 -20.41 13.17
CA LEU A 520 -10.73 -19.08 13.32
C LEU A 520 -11.97 -18.95 12.44
N ALA A 521 -13.11 -18.72 13.06
CA ALA A 521 -14.39 -18.55 12.39
C ALA A 521 -15.16 -17.35 12.96
N GLY A 522 -15.94 -16.68 12.12
CA GLY A 522 -16.83 -15.61 12.55
C GLY A 522 -17.86 -16.09 13.57
N LEU A 523 -18.30 -15.17 14.44
CA LEU A 523 -19.51 -15.36 15.23
C LEU A 523 -20.72 -15.38 14.27
N ALA A 524 -21.63 -16.33 14.49
CA ALA A 524 -22.85 -16.47 13.71
C ALA A 524 -23.76 -15.24 13.81
#